data_AF-A0A4Y8HZB8-F1
#
_entry.id   AF-A0A4Y8HZB8-F1
#
_cell.length_a   1.000
_cell.length_b   1.000
_cell.length_c   1.000
_cell.angle_alpha   90.00
_cell.angle_beta   90.00
_cell.angle_gamma   90.00
#
_symmetry.space_group_name_H-M   'P 1'
#
loop_
_entity.id
_entity.type
_entity.pdbx_description
1 polymer ?
#
loop_
_entity_poly.entity_id
_entity_poly.type
_entity_poly.pdbx_seq_one_letter_code
_entity_poly.pdbx_strand_id
1 'polypeptide(L)' 'MKKKTFSIILVLILAIFLSGCSGGIVTPVNDEAEVKSVIREYFLAINDQNWSKAKGYCGG' A
#
# COMPACT_ATOMS: atom_id res chain seq x y z
N MET A 1 7.60 -29.52 15.57
CA MET A 1 6.83 -29.69 14.31
C MET A 1 5.85 -28.54 14.10
N LYS A 2 4.83 -28.36 14.97
CA LYS A 2 3.75 -27.35 14.83
C LYS A 2 4.20 -25.89 14.65
N LYS A 3 5.22 -25.43 15.39
CA LYS A 3 5.79 -24.06 15.28
C LYS A 3 6.51 -23.80 13.95
N LYS A 4 7.21 -24.82 13.41
CA LYS A 4 7.92 -24.71 12.13
C LYS A 4 6.93 -24.63 10.97
N THR A 5 5.86 -25.44 11.00
CA THR A 5 4.79 -25.41 9.99
C THR A 5 4.07 -24.06 9.98
N PHE A 6 3.82 -23.46 11.15
CA PHE A 6 3.23 -22.12 11.25
C PHE A 6 4.11 -21.03 10.62
N SER A 7 5.42 -21.03 10.92
CA SER A 7 6.35 -20.08 10.28
C SER A 7 6.40 -20.23 8.76
N ILE A 8 6.34 -21.46 8.23
CA ILE A 8 6.36 -21.70 6.78
C ILE A 8 5.09 -21.13 6.13
N ILE A 9 3.93 -21.35 6.72
CA ILE A 9 2.65 -20.82 6.21
C ILE A 9 2.65 -19.28 6.23
N LEU A 10 3.15 -18.67 7.31
CA LEU A 10 3.26 -17.21 7.43
C LEU A 10 4.16 -16.61 6.34
N VAL A 11 5.32 -17.22 6.07
CA VAL A 11 6.25 -16.76 5.03
C VAL A 11 5.65 -16.88 3.64
N LEU A 12 4.90 -17.96 3.36
CA LEU A 12 4.24 -18.15 2.07
C LEU A 12 3.16 -17.08 1.81
N ILE A 13 2.36 -16.75 2.82
CA ILE A 13 1.35 -15.70 2.71
C ILE A 13 2.01 -14.35 2.41
N LEU A 14 3.06 -14.00 3.16
CA LEU A 14 3.82 -12.76 2.93
C LEU A 14 4.42 -12.72 1.51
N ALA A 15 5.00 -13.83 1.04
CA ALA A 15 5.57 -13.89 -0.31
C ALA A 15 4.54 -13.63 -1.42
N ILE A 16 3.28 -14.08 -1.26
CA ILE A 16 2.18 -13.81 -2.20
C ILE A 16 1.77 -12.32 -2.15
N PHE A 17 1.69 -11.74 -0.95
CA PHE A 17 1.41 -10.30 -0.81
C PHE A 17 2.51 -9.43 -1.42
N LEU A 18 3.78 -9.82 -1.27
CA LEU A 18 4.92 -9.09 -1.82
C LEU A 18 5.09 -9.28 -3.34
N SER A 19 4.80 -10.47 -3.88
CA SER A 19 4.88 -10.73 -5.32
C SER A 19 3.77 -10.01 -6.11
N GLY A 20 2.61 -9.77 -5.49
CA GLY A 20 1.55 -8.94 -6.05
C GLY A 20 1.90 -7.44 -6.16
N CYS A 21 2.92 -6.97 -5.45
CA CYS A 21 3.33 -5.57 -5.42
C CYS A 21 4.32 -5.17 -6.53
N SER A 22 4.78 -6.12 -7.36
CA SER A 22 5.76 -5.88 -8.44
C SER A 22 5.14 -5.69 -9.83
N GLY A 23 3.81 -5.66 -9.95
CA GLY A 23 3.09 -5.73 -11.23
C GLY A 23 2.71 -4.38 -11.88
N GLY A 24 3.24 -3.25 -11.39
CA GLY A 24 2.94 -1.93 -11.95
C GLY A 24 4.20 -1.23 -12.44
N ILE A 25 4.46 -1.27 -13.74
CA ILE A 25 5.31 -0.26 -14.38
C ILE A 25 4.54 1.06 -14.26
N VAL A 26 4.83 1.84 -13.23
CA VAL A 26 4.46 3.26 -13.18
C VAL A 26 5.48 4.00 -14.03
N THR A 27 5.18 4.17 -15.31
CA THR A 27 5.82 5.23 -16.11
C THR A 27 5.52 6.56 -15.42
N PRO A 28 6.50 7.29 -14.86
CA PRO A 28 6.22 8.58 -14.25
C PRO A 28 6.22 9.62 -15.38
N VAL A 29 5.12 9.67 -16.12
CA VAL A 29 4.72 10.85 -16.88
C VAL A 29 3.31 11.15 -16.42
N ASN A 30 3.21 11.80 -15.25
CA ASN A 30 2.09 12.66 -14.88
C ASN A 30 2.54 13.46 -13.65
N ASP A 31 2.78 14.74 -13.90
CA ASP A 31 3.08 15.87 -13.01
C ASP A 31 3.46 15.55 -11.55
N GLU A 32 4.74 15.75 -11.20
CA GLU A 32 5.23 15.69 -9.80
C GLU A 32 4.36 16.51 -8.82
N ALA A 33 3.71 17.58 -9.30
CA ALA A 33 2.79 18.40 -8.55
C ALA A 33 1.51 17.65 -8.13
N GLU A 34 0.97 16.79 -9.00
CA GLU A 34 -0.19 15.96 -8.70
C GLU A 34 0.14 14.93 -7.62
N VAL A 35 1.28 14.24 -7.76
CA VAL A 35 1.76 13.27 -6.76
C VAL A 35 1.97 13.93 -5.39
N LYS A 36 2.62 15.11 -5.36
CA LYS A 36 2.80 15.87 -4.11
C LYS A 36 1.48 16.29 -3.48
N SER A 37 0.50 16.69 -4.29
CA SER A 37 -0.83 17.08 -3.83
C SER A 37 -1.56 15.90 -3.17
N VAL A 38 -1.57 14.74 -3.83
CA VAL A 38 -2.20 13.51 -3.30
C VAL A 38 -1.58 13.09 -1.97
N ILE A 39 -0.25 13.09 -1.88
CA ILE A 39 0.46 12.76 -0.63
C ILE A 39 0.09 13.74 0.49
N ARG A 40 0.08 15.05 0.21
CA ARG A 40 -0.30 16.07 1.20
C ARG A 40 -1.71 15.85 1.72
N GLU A 41 -2.67 15.63 0.83
CA GLU A 41 -4.07 15.41 1.20
C GLU A 41 -4.28 14.12 1.99
N TYR A 42 -3.52 13.07 1.69
CA TYR A 42 -3.50 11.83 2.46
C TYR A 42 -3.02 12.06 3.90
N PHE A 43 -1.92 12.81 4.08
CA PHE A 43 -1.42 13.14 5.42
C PHE A 43 -2.39 13.99 6.22
N LEU A 44 -3.06 14.96 5.57
CA LEU A 44 -4.12 15.75 6.21
C LEU A 44 -5.28 14.84 6.65
N ALA A 45 -5.72 13.91 5.80
CA ALA A 45 -6.79 12.97 6.14
C ALA A 45 -6.42 12.07 7.34
N ILE A 46 -5.16 11.65 7.46
CA ILE A 46 -4.68 10.91 8.65
C ILE A 46 -4.70 11.80 9.88
N ASN A 47 -4.17 13.02 9.77
CA ASN A 47 -4.10 13.97 10.88
C ASN A 47 -5.50 14.28 11.43
N ASP A 48 -6.47 14.42 10.54
CA ASP A 48 -7.87 14.69 10.89
C ASP A 48 -8.64 13.42 11.28
N GLN A 49 -7.98 12.25 11.35
CA GLN A 49 -8.57 10.93 11.62
C GLN A 49 -9.73 10.59 10.67
N ASN A 50 -9.72 11.13 9.46
CA ASN A 50 -10.72 10.87 8.43
C ASN A 50 -10.34 9.61 7.64
N TRP A 51 -10.56 8.45 8.27
CA TRP A 51 -10.22 7.14 7.72
C TRP A 51 -10.93 6.80 6.42
N SER A 52 -12.13 7.36 6.18
CA SER A 52 -12.85 7.15 4.93
C SER A 52 -12.14 7.84 3.76
N LYS A 53 -11.70 9.10 3.96
CA LYS A 53 -10.94 9.85 2.96
C LYS A 53 -9.55 9.23 2.75
N ALA A 54 -8.86 8.86 3.83
CA ALA A 54 -7.55 8.22 3.76
C ALA A 54 -7.56 6.91 2.92
N LYS A 55 -8.57 6.05 3.13
CA LYS A 55 -8.73 4.81 2.34
C LYS A 55 -8.98 5.07 0.85
N GLY A 56 -9.63 6.18 0.48
CA GLY A 56 -9.88 6.55 -0.90
C GLY A 56 -8.60 6.80 -1.72
N TYR A 57 -7.47 7.08 -1.06
CA TYR A 57 -6.18 7.29 -1.70
C TYR A 57 -5.39 6.00 -1.97
N CYS A 58 -5.81 4.84 -1.43
CA CYS A 58 -5.02 3.60 -1.51
C CYS A 58 -5.33 2.69 -2.72
N GLY A 59 -6.11 3.15 -3.71
CA GLY A 59 -6.52 2.32 -4.85
C GLY A 59 -7.60 1.29 -4.46
N GLY A 60 -8.65 1.20 -5.27
CA GLY A 60 -9.70 0.19 -5.15
C GLY A 60 -9.38 -1.06 -5.94
#